data_AF-A0A1A7XV73-F1
#
_entry.id   AF-A0A1A7XV73-F1
#
_cell.length_a   1.000
_cell.length_b   1.000
_cell.length_c   1.000
_cell.angle_alpha   90.00
_cell.angle_beta   90.00
_cell.angle_gamma   90.00
#
_symmetry.space_group_name_H-M   'P 1'
#
loop_
_entity.id
_entity.type
_entity.pdbx_description
1 polymer ?
#
loop_
_entity_poly.entity_id
_entity_poly.type
_entity_poly.pdbx_seq_one_letter_code
_entity_poly.pdbx_strand_id
1 'polypeptide(L)'
;DPDEYVLLLADRKLLELPLESLSFLQGLGSVSRDFSLQLFHSRLRREEPQKVERDNKKKSKGVEGTKEKGDQSQTIKQVSAKHLGPSYTFAFDAQNFKYVVDPLDEKYFGEKTLSMEVKEVMKTHNHHWTHLWERLLGSKDRPSLFQKEQVLCRCSGFVYLGMDPLLANFPPARLAAFNLPECHVVLLFDRVLNKTNVLHETNLERKKSAGQLSLEKPLETALLLSLSGVGCIVLNQWHSSLLQNTQDAAAVLDNTLRLRLTCGQTIQALRRRDDRNTPHHNYKGPTEKAPYEPALPSSAFNCVLYGLPQLTAS
;
A
#
# COMPACT_ATOMS: atom_id res chain seq x y z
N ASP A 1 -14.55 3.70 -17.73
CA ASP A 1 -14.35 5.08 -17.25
C ASP A 1 -13.17 5.17 -16.27
N PRO A 2 -12.42 6.29 -16.23
CA PRO A 2 -11.28 6.47 -15.33
C PRO A 2 -11.66 6.50 -13.83
N ASP A 3 -12.95 6.57 -13.51
CA ASP A 3 -13.50 6.52 -12.15
C ASP A 3 -14.15 5.16 -11.81
N GLU A 4 -13.99 4.13 -12.66
CA GLU A 4 -14.50 2.79 -12.38
C GLU A 4 -13.53 1.99 -11.50
N TYR A 5 -14.07 1.44 -10.41
CA TYR A 5 -13.38 0.57 -9.47
C TYR A 5 -13.97 -0.83 -9.59
N VAL A 6 -13.11 -1.83 -9.83
CA VAL A 6 -13.52 -3.23 -9.87
C VAL A 6 -12.87 -3.99 -8.72
N LEU A 7 -13.71 -4.73 -7.98
CA LEU A 7 -13.30 -5.67 -6.95
C LEU A 7 -13.37 -7.10 -7.50
N LEU A 8 -12.24 -7.78 -7.55
CA LEU A 8 -12.12 -9.16 -7.97
C LEU A 8 -12.27 -10.10 -6.77
N LEU A 9 -13.32 -10.92 -6.80
CA LEU A 9 -13.48 -12.07 -5.92
C LEU A 9 -13.28 -13.32 -6.76
N ALA A 10 -12.18 -14.03 -6.53
CA ALA A 10 -11.82 -15.20 -7.31
C ALA A 10 -11.42 -16.37 -6.39
N ASP A 11 -11.49 -17.59 -6.93
CA ASP A 11 -10.99 -18.76 -6.21
C ASP A 11 -9.50 -18.62 -5.89
N ARG A 12 -9.05 -19.27 -4.81
CA ARG A 12 -7.67 -19.28 -4.35
C ARG A 12 -6.67 -19.56 -5.48
N LYS A 13 -6.98 -20.48 -6.39
CA LYS A 13 -6.08 -20.82 -7.50
C LYS A 13 -6.00 -19.73 -8.57
N LEU A 14 -7.09 -18.99 -8.78
CA LEU A 14 -7.11 -17.87 -9.72
C LEU A 14 -6.41 -16.64 -9.14
N LEU A 15 -6.44 -16.46 -7.83
CA LEU A 15 -5.70 -15.39 -7.14
C LEU A 15 -4.18 -15.56 -7.20
N GLU A 16 -3.66 -16.68 -7.75
CA GLU A 16 -2.23 -16.85 -8.06
C GLU A 16 -1.85 -16.31 -9.45
N LEU A 17 -2.82 -15.94 -10.30
CA LEU A 17 -2.62 -15.41 -11.65
C LEU A 17 -2.63 -13.86 -11.68
N PRO A 18 -2.04 -13.21 -12.71
CA PRO A 18 -2.15 -11.76 -12.92
C PRO A 18 -3.53 -11.41 -13.49
N LEU A 19 -4.59 -11.50 -12.70
CA LEU A 19 -5.94 -11.24 -13.19
C LEU A 19 -6.11 -9.82 -13.75
N GLU A 20 -5.32 -8.86 -13.26
CA GLU A 20 -5.33 -7.47 -13.70
C GLU A 20 -4.69 -7.27 -15.09
N SER A 21 -3.98 -8.29 -15.61
CA SER A 21 -3.45 -8.26 -16.97
C SER A 21 -4.51 -8.52 -18.05
N LEU A 22 -5.72 -8.91 -17.65
CA LEU A 22 -6.82 -9.14 -18.58
C LEU A 22 -7.17 -7.83 -19.32
N SER A 23 -7.25 -7.89 -20.65
CA SER A 23 -7.42 -6.71 -21.51
C SER A 23 -8.62 -5.83 -21.14
N PHE A 24 -9.74 -6.44 -20.76
CA PHE A 24 -10.94 -5.71 -20.36
C PHE A 24 -10.81 -4.94 -19.03
N LEU A 25 -9.75 -5.20 -18.24
CA LEU A 25 -9.45 -4.49 -16.99
C LEU A 25 -8.42 -3.37 -17.16
N GLN A 26 -7.69 -3.32 -18.29
CA GLN A 26 -6.56 -2.38 -18.49
C GLN A 26 -7.00 -0.91 -18.65
N GLY A 27 -8.28 -0.66 -18.96
CA GLY A 27 -8.87 0.67 -19.10
C GLY A 27 -9.47 1.27 -17.82
N LEU A 28 -9.53 0.50 -16.72
CA LEU A 28 -10.20 0.92 -15.49
C LEU A 28 -9.34 1.88 -14.66
N GLY A 29 -10.01 2.67 -13.79
CA GLY A 29 -9.35 3.55 -12.83
C GLY A 29 -8.64 2.79 -11.71
N SER A 30 -9.22 1.66 -11.30
CA SER A 30 -8.68 0.82 -10.24
C SER A 30 -9.19 -0.61 -10.32
N VAL A 31 -8.29 -1.56 -10.04
CA VAL A 31 -8.64 -2.97 -9.84
C VAL A 31 -8.03 -3.44 -8.53
N SER A 32 -8.86 -4.01 -7.66
CA SER A 32 -8.43 -4.63 -6.40
C SER A 32 -8.98 -6.04 -6.26
N ARG A 33 -8.40 -6.81 -5.35
CA ARG A 33 -8.82 -8.16 -5.00
C ARG A 33 -9.38 -8.19 -3.59
N ASP A 34 -10.24 -9.14 -3.28
CA ASP A 34 -10.60 -9.45 -1.90
C ASP A 34 -10.88 -10.96 -1.76
N PHE A 35 -11.00 -11.43 -0.53
CA PHE A 35 -11.20 -12.83 -0.19
C PHE A 35 -12.68 -13.17 -0.01
N SER A 36 -13.51 -12.22 0.40
CA SER A 36 -14.95 -12.41 0.53
C SER A 36 -15.69 -11.08 0.62
N LEU A 37 -16.99 -11.10 0.26
CA LEU A 37 -17.87 -9.95 0.48
C LEU A 37 -17.97 -9.55 1.96
N GLN A 38 -17.91 -10.52 2.88
CA GLN A 38 -17.97 -10.25 4.31
C GLN A 38 -16.75 -9.47 4.79
N LEU A 39 -15.57 -9.87 4.33
CA LEU A 39 -14.31 -9.22 4.69
C LEU A 39 -14.23 -7.81 4.07
N PHE A 40 -14.66 -7.66 2.81
CA PHE A 40 -14.79 -6.36 2.16
C PHE A 40 -15.76 -5.42 2.90
N HIS A 41 -16.96 -5.91 3.22
CA HIS A 41 -17.98 -5.15 3.96
C HIS A 41 -17.50 -4.75 5.36
N SER A 42 -16.77 -5.63 6.05
CA SER A 42 -16.17 -5.31 7.36
C SER A 42 -15.18 -4.16 7.28
N ARG A 43 -14.42 -4.03 6.17
CA ARG A 43 -13.50 -2.90 5.96
C ARG A 43 -14.27 -1.61 5.71
N LEU A 44 -15.26 -1.64 4.83
CA LEU A 44 -16.10 -0.47 4.53
C LEU A 44 -16.73 0.11 5.79
N ARG A 45 -17.36 -0.72 6.63
CA ARG A 45 -17.99 -0.26 7.87
C ARG A 45 -17.02 0.33 8.89
N ARG A 46 -15.75 -0.06 8.83
CA ARG A 46 -14.71 0.48 9.72
C ARG A 46 -14.25 1.87 9.26
N GLU A 47 -14.13 2.08 7.96
CA GLU A 47 -13.69 3.36 7.40
C GLU A 47 -14.83 4.37 7.26
N GLU A 48 -16.08 3.92 7.21
CA GLU A 48 -17.24 4.80 7.31
C GLU A 48 -17.25 5.51 8.68
N PRO A 49 -17.25 6.85 8.72
CA PRO A 49 -17.40 7.55 10.00
C PRO A 49 -18.73 7.15 10.61
N GLN A 50 -18.70 6.62 11.84
CA GLN A 50 -19.92 6.34 12.60
C GLN A 50 -20.77 7.62 12.59
N LYS A 51 -21.88 7.59 11.84
CA LYS A 51 -22.99 8.52 12.06
C LYS A 51 -23.50 8.20 13.45
N VAL A 52 -22.97 8.89 14.46
CA VAL A 52 -23.54 8.88 15.79
C VAL A 52 -24.94 9.47 15.64
N GLU A 53 -25.94 8.61 15.55
CA GLU A 53 -27.32 8.94 15.85
C GLU A 53 -27.31 9.50 17.27
N ARG A 54 -27.19 10.82 17.39
CA ARG A 54 -27.54 11.50 18.63
C ARG A 54 -29.04 11.34 18.78
N ASP A 55 -29.42 10.36 19.58
CA ASP A 55 -30.76 10.16 20.10
C ASP A 55 -31.39 11.50 20.49
N ASN A 56 -32.29 11.99 19.64
CA ASN A 56 -33.19 13.07 19.98
C ASN A 56 -34.27 12.53 20.92
N LYS A 57 -33.94 12.35 22.21
CA LYS A 57 -34.97 12.17 23.24
C LYS A 57 -35.21 13.47 23.99
N LYS A 58 -36.11 14.25 23.38
CA LYS A 58 -36.99 15.27 23.94
C LYS A 58 -37.19 15.14 25.46
N LYS A 59 -36.75 16.13 26.24
CA LYS A 59 -37.45 16.58 27.45
C LYS A 59 -37.57 18.10 27.44
N SER A 60 -38.82 18.52 27.30
CA SER A 60 -39.36 19.87 27.34
C SER A 60 -39.43 20.47 28.75
N LYS A 61 -39.60 21.80 28.80
CA LYS A 61 -39.91 22.73 29.92
C LYS A 61 -38.63 23.29 30.58
N GLY A 62 -38.32 24.59 30.57
CA GLY A 62 -39.07 25.86 30.60
C GLY A 62 -38.35 26.70 31.67
N VAL A 63 -37.83 27.91 31.43
CA VAL A 63 -38.42 29.26 31.69
C VAL A 63 -37.22 30.23 31.55
N GLU A 64 -37.17 31.10 30.54
CA GLU A 64 -37.45 32.57 30.57
C GLU A 64 -36.38 33.46 31.28
N GLY A 65 -35.80 34.43 30.55
CA GLY A 65 -34.85 35.42 31.10
C GLY A 65 -34.03 36.26 30.10
N THR A 66 -34.68 37.25 29.48
CA THR A 66 -34.27 38.67 29.25
C THR A 66 -32.88 39.11 28.68
N LYS A 67 -32.96 39.76 27.50
CA LYS A 67 -32.29 40.98 26.94
C LYS A 67 -30.75 41.12 26.71
N GLU A 68 -30.45 41.41 25.41
CA GLU A 68 -29.57 42.45 24.81
C GLU A 68 -28.07 42.47 25.21
N LYS A 69 -27.06 42.66 24.34
CA LYS A 69 -26.84 43.56 23.19
C LYS A 69 -25.63 43.03 22.37
N GLY A 70 -25.48 43.49 21.14
CA GLY A 70 -24.58 42.91 20.12
C GLY A 70 -23.08 43.13 20.29
N ASP A 71 -22.31 42.36 19.53
CA ASP A 71 -21.22 42.92 18.71
C ASP A 71 -20.90 42.00 17.53
N GLN A 72 -20.79 42.59 16.34
CA GLN A 72 -20.39 41.92 15.09
C GLN A 72 -18.93 42.26 14.83
N SER A 73 -18.03 41.26 14.79
CA SER A 73 -16.93 41.28 13.82
C SER A 73 -16.23 39.91 13.71
N GLN A 74 -16.58 39.20 12.64
CA GLN A 74 -15.67 38.50 11.71
C GLN A 74 -14.52 37.67 12.32
N THR A 75 -14.84 36.44 12.73
CA THR A 75 -13.88 35.33 12.61
C THR A 75 -14.00 34.79 11.18
N ILE A 76 -13.05 35.14 10.32
CA ILE A 76 -12.83 34.44 9.04
C ILE A 76 -12.37 33.02 9.41
N LYS A 77 -13.34 32.12 9.61
CA LYS A 77 -13.09 30.68 9.57
C LYS A 77 -12.70 30.39 8.13
N GLN A 78 -11.39 30.31 7.91
CA GLN A 78 -10.79 29.78 6.70
C GLN A 78 -11.36 28.37 6.49
N VAL A 79 -12.38 28.29 5.65
CA VAL A 79 -12.96 27.05 5.17
C VAL A 79 -11.86 26.40 4.35
N SER A 80 -11.14 25.46 4.98
CA SER A 80 -10.24 24.57 4.27
C SER A 80 -11.04 23.93 3.14
N ALA A 81 -10.60 24.20 1.91
CA ALA A 81 -11.22 23.73 0.70
C ALA A 81 -11.33 22.20 0.77
N LYS A 82 -12.55 21.71 0.95
CA LYS A 82 -12.88 20.31 0.71
C LYS A 82 -12.63 20.07 -0.77
N HIS A 83 -11.47 19.52 -1.12
CA HIS A 83 -11.29 18.84 -2.38
C HIS A 83 -12.37 17.75 -2.46
N LEU A 84 -13.38 17.96 -3.31
CA LEU A 84 -14.38 16.95 -3.64
C LEU A 84 -13.68 15.84 -4.41
N GLY A 85 -13.12 14.85 -3.70
CA GLY A 85 -12.82 13.54 -4.26
C GLY A 85 -14.12 12.79 -4.60
N PRO A 86 -14.05 11.71 -5.40
CA PRO A 86 -15.22 10.89 -5.70
C PRO A 86 -15.89 10.46 -4.38
N SER A 87 -17.23 10.38 -4.37
CA SER A 87 -18.09 10.36 -3.16
C SER A 87 -17.92 9.16 -2.20
N TYR A 88 -16.84 8.39 -2.34
CA TYR A 88 -16.54 7.14 -1.65
C TYR A 88 -15.07 7.00 -1.22
N THR A 89 -14.27 8.06 -1.15
CA THR A 89 -12.87 7.98 -0.68
C THR A 89 -12.76 7.99 0.84
N PHE A 90 -11.87 7.16 1.38
CA PHE A 90 -11.55 7.10 2.81
C PHE A 90 -10.17 7.68 3.07
N ALA A 91 -10.04 8.52 4.10
CA ALA A 91 -8.78 9.16 4.44
C ALA A 91 -8.06 8.40 5.56
N PHE A 92 -6.74 8.20 5.42
CA PHE A 92 -5.87 7.75 6.51
C PHE A 92 -4.80 8.80 6.82
N ASP A 93 -4.38 8.89 8.08
CA ASP A 93 -3.39 9.86 8.54
C ASP A 93 -2.02 9.62 7.87
N ALA A 94 -1.55 10.55 7.04
CA ALA A 94 -0.25 10.44 6.39
C ALA A 94 0.94 10.67 7.35
N GLN A 95 0.71 11.34 8.49
CA GLN A 95 1.78 11.73 9.41
C GLN A 95 2.30 10.55 10.24
N ASN A 96 1.43 9.57 10.51
CA ASN A 96 1.79 8.35 11.24
C ASN A 96 2.12 7.16 10.31
N PHE A 97 2.56 7.46 9.08
CA PHE A 97 3.05 6.47 8.14
C PHE A 97 4.47 6.03 8.53
N LYS A 98 4.69 4.72 8.70
CA LYS A 98 5.97 4.16 9.16
C LYS A 98 6.51 3.15 8.17
N TYR A 99 7.81 2.92 8.22
CA TYR A 99 8.45 1.95 7.35
C TYR A 99 9.50 1.13 8.10
N VAL A 100 9.78 -0.06 7.59
CA VAL A 100 10.85 -0.94 8.04
C VAL A 100 11.63 -1.34 6.80
N VAL A 101 12.91 -0.98 6.77
CA VAL A 101 13.87 -1.55 5.82
C VAL A 101 14.59 -2.66 6.57
N ASP A 102 14.48 -3.91 6.12
CA ASP A 102 15.23 -5.00 6.71
C ASP A 102 16.68 -4.93 6.20
N PRO A 103 17.67 -4.54 7.01
CA PRO A 103 19.02 -4.37 6.53
C PRO A 103 19.60 -5.72 6.12
N LEU A 104 20.27 -5.67 4.98
CA LEU A 104 21.04 -6.76 4.41
C LEU A 104 22.21 -7.10 5.33
N ASP A 105 22.63 -8.36 5.32
CA ASP A 105 24.00 -8.72 5.68
C ASP A 105 24.90 -8.12 4.58
N GLU A 106 25.75 -7.15 4.92
CA GLU A 106 26.46 -6.23 3.99
C GLU A 106 27.32 -6.94 2.91
N LYS A 107 27.49 -8.26 3.01
CA LYS A 107 28.40 -9.07 2.20
C LYS A 107 27.89 -9.40 0.79
N TYR A 108 26.61 -9.14 0.48
CA TYR A 108 25.95 -9.72 -0.69
C TYR A 108 25.69 -8.75 -1.86
N PHE A 109 25.99 -7.45 -1.71
CA PHE A 109 25.68 -6.42 -2.74
C PHE A 109 26.90 -5.60 -3.21
N GLY A 110 28.12 -6.07 -2.97
CA GLY A 110 29.33 -5.28 -3.25
C GLY A 110 29.47 -4.10 -2.29
N GLU A 111 29.98 -2.96 -2.75
CA GLU A 111 30.24 -1.78 -1.88
C GLU A 111 28.97 -1.05 -1.38
N LYS A 112 27.79 -1.30 -1.97
CA LYS A 112 26.55 -0.57 -1.63
C LYS A 112 25.57 -1.48 -0.89
N THR A 113 24.96 -0.99 0.19
CA THR A 113 23.95 -1.72 0.97
C THR A 113 22.55 -1.43 0.44
N LEU A 114 21.59 -2.33 0.69
CA LEU A 114 20.17 -2.11 0.42
C LEU A 114 19.68 -0.75 0.94
N SER A 115 20.10 -0.40 2.15
CA SER A 115 19.82 0.90 2.76
C SER A 115 20.37 2.07 1.93
N MET A 116 21.58 1.95 1.38
CA MET A 116 22.15 2.97 0.51
C MET A 116 21.46 3.07 -0.84
N GLU A 117 21.12 1.94 -1.47
CA GLU A 117 20.45 1.94 -2.78
C GLU A 117 19.02 2.49 -2.68
N VAL A 118 18.28 2.07 -1.65
CA VAL A 118 16.95 2.62 -1.34
C VAL A 118 17.04 4.11 -1.02
N LYS A 119 18.03 4.54 -0.22
CA LYS A 119 18.26 5.98 0.06
C LYS A 119 18.53 6.76 -1.22
N GLU A 120 19.37 6.25 -2.11
CA GLU A 120 19.76 6.96 -3.33
C GLU A 120 18.58 7.13 -4.27
N VAL A 121 17.88 6.04 -4.60
CA VAL A 121 16.69 6.08 -5.46
C VAL A 121 15.62 6.99 -4.85
N MET A 122 15.40 6.93 -3.54
CA MET A 122 14.41 7.78 -2.88
C MET A 122 14.81 9.26 -2.83
N LYS A 123 16.10 9.57 -2.65
CA LYS A 123 16.60 10.96 -2.76
C LYS A 123 16.38 11.53 -4.16
N THR A 124 16.58 10.73 -5.20
CA THR A 124 16.33 11.14 -6.59
C THR A 124 14.85 11.41 -6.85
N HIS A 125 13.95 10.67 -6.20
CA HIS A 125 12.51 10.77 -6.48
C HIS A 125 11.77 11.76 -5.57
N ASN A 126 12.24 12.04 -4.34
CA ASN A 126 11.54 12.99 -3.45
C ASN A 126 12.34 13.50 -2.21
N HIS A 127 12.72 14.78 -2.21
CA HIS A 127 13.40 15.44 -1.07
C HIS A 127 12.51 15.70 0.15
N HIS A 128 11.19 15.87 -0.04
CA HIS A 128 10.28 16.24 1.07
C HIS A 128 10.10 15.11 2.09
N TRP A 129 10.28 13.86 1.67
CA TRP A 129 10.10 12.70 2.53
C TRP A 129 11.40 12.20 3.13
N THR A 130 12.55 12.77 2.75
CA THR A 130 13.87 12.35 3.24
C THR A 130 13.93 12.39 4.77
N HIS A 131 13.25 13.33 5.43
CA HIS A 131 13.18 13.38 6.90
C HIS A 131 12.34 12.26 7.55
N LEU A 132 11.24 11.83 6.91
CA LEU A 132 10.52 10.62 7.37
C LEU A 132 11.46 9.42 7.24
N TRP A 133 12.17 9.31 6.10
CA TRP A 133 13.11 8.23 5.78
C TRP A 133 14.45 8.27 6.52
N GLU A 134 14.85 9.40 7.12
CA GLU A 134 16.09 9.50 7.90
C GLU A 134 15.87 9.11 9.37
N ARG A 135 14.68 9.36 9.93
CA ARG A 135 14.37 9.10 11.34
C ARG A 135 14.28 7.62 11.72
N LEU A 136 14.17 6.73 10.74
CA LEU A 136 13.89 5.29 10.90
C LEU A 136 14.96 4.39 10.24
N LEU A 137 15.94 4.95 9.52
CA LEU A 137 17.19 4.29 9.08
C LEU A 137 18.30 4.37 10.15
N GLY A 138 17.94 4.77 11.37
CA GLY A 138 18.82 5.27 12.43
C GLY A 138 19.70 4.25 13.15
N SER A 139 19.71 2.98 12.75
CA SER A 139 20.70 2.02 13.24
C SER A 139 21.21 1.18 12.08
N LYS A 140 22.53 0.95 12.03
CA LYS A 140 23.13 -0.07 11.15
C LYS A 140 22.57 -1.48 11.41
N ASP A 141 21.93 -1.67 12.56
CA ASP A 141 21.46 -2.96 13.03
C ASP A 141 20.06 -3.32 12.52
N ARG A 142 19.88 -4.62 12.25
CA ARG A 142 18.58 -5.24 11.91
C ARG A 142 17.56 -4.98 13.03
N PRO A 143 16.39 -4.37 12.72
CA PRO A 143 15.39 -4.10 13.74
C PRO A 143 14.90 -5.42 14.32
N SER A 144 14.77 -5.46 15.65
CA SER A 144 14.31 -6.64 16.36
C SER A 144 12.84 -6.94 16.02
N LEU A 145 12.41 -8.19 16.22
CA LEU A 145 11.00 -8.57 16.01
C LEU A 145 10.06 -7.65 16.80
N PHE A 146 10.39 -7.36 18.06
CA PHE A 146 9.61 -6.46 18.92
C PHE A 146 9.50 -5.04 18.36
N GLN A 147 10.58 -4.50 17.79
CA GLN A 147 10.55 -3.18 17.15
C GLN A 147 9.62 -3.17 15.94
N LYS A 148 9.70 -4.21 15.09
CA LYS A 148 8.80 -4.39 13.93
C LYS A 148 7.34 -4.47 14.38
N GLU A 149 7.05 -5.26 15.42
CA GLU A 149 5.74 -5.38 16.06
C GLU A 149 5.19 -4.03 16.54
N GLN A 150 6.01 -3.30 17.31
CA GLN A 150 5.62 -2.00 17.87
C GLN A 150 5.34 -0.95 16.80
N VAL A 151 6.10 -0.96 15.70
CA VAL A 151 5.90 -0.07 14.55
C VAL A 151 4.56 -0.39 13.89
N LEU A 152 4.30 -1.66 13.56
CA LEU A 152 3.10 -2.11 12.88
C LEU A 152 1.82 -1.79 13.68
N CYS A 153 1.84 -2.02 15.00
CA CYS A 153 0.67 -1.78 15.86
C CYS A 153 0.34 -0.30 16.12
N ARG A 154 1.21 0.64 15.75
CA ARG A 154 1.07 2.07 16.09
C ARG A 154 1.13 2.98 14.86
N CYS A 155 0.97 2.43 13.66
CA CYS A 155 1.05 3.18 12.41
C CYS A 155 -0.32 3.26 11.75
N SER A 156 -0.56 4.36 11.03
CA SER A 156 -1.71 4.53 10.15
C SER A 156 -1.50 3.82 8.81
N GLY A 157 -0.25 3.75 8.37
CA GLY A 157 0.19 2.89 7.30
C GLY A 157 1.63 2.45 7.46
N PHE A 158 1.95 1.32 6.84
CA PHE A 158 3.19 0.58 7.04
C PHE A 158 3.82 0.24 5.70
N VAL A 159 5.13 0.44 5.58
CA VAL A 159 5.92 -0.01 4.44
C VAL A 159 6.96 -1.00 4.89
N TYR A 160 7.05 -2.14 4.21
CA TYR A 160 8.15 -3.08 4.38
C TYR A 160 8.97 -3.15 3.09
N LEU A 161 10.27 -2.91 3.20
CA LEU A 161 11.23 -3.18 2.14
C LEU A 161 12.24 -4.21 2.66
N GLY A 162 12.29 -5.36 2.01
CA GLY A 162 13.13 -6.47 2.46
C GLY A 162 13.53 -7.40 1.33
N MET A 163 14.54 -8.23 1.57
CA MET A 163 14.88 -9.33 0.67
C MET A 163 13.89 -10.47 0.82
N ASP A 164 13.80 -10.98 2.04
CA ASP A 164 12.90 -12.08 2.39
C ASP A 164 11.46 -11.58 2.54
N PRO A 165 10.44 -12.44 2.35
CA PRO A 165 9.07 -12.11 2.66
C PRO A 165 8.92 -11.58 4.09
N LEU A 166 8.00 -10.64 4.33
CA LEU A 166 7.71 -10.10 5.68
C LEU A 166 7.59 -11.22 6.71
N LEU A 167 6.84 -12.27 6.39
CA LEU A 167 6.54 -13.37 7.31
C LEU A 167 7.73 -14.32 7.56
N ALA A 168 8.79 -14.22 6.78
CA ALA A 168 10.03 -14.95 7.06
C ALA A 168 10.72 -14.40 8.32
N ASN A 169 10.59 -13.09 8.54
CA ASN A 169 11.11 -12.35 9.70
C ASN A 169 10.05 -12.10 10.77
N PHE A 170 8.77 -12.24 10.42
CA PHE A 170 7.62 -11.95 11.26
C PHE A 170 6.70 -13.18 11.32
N PRO A 171 6.83 -14.07 12.33
CA PRO A 171 6.15 -15.36 12.29
C PRO A 171 4.64 -15.25 12.07
N PRO A 172 4.02 -16.07 11.19
CA PRO A 172 2.58 -16.01 10.91
C PRO A 172 1.69 -16.05 12.15
N ALA A 173 2.06 -16.85 13.15
CA ALA A 173 1.33 -16.97 14.41
C ALA A 173 1.31 -15.66 15.22
N ARG A 174 2.37 -14.83 15.13
CA ARG A 174 2.40 -13.50 15.76
C ARG A 174 1.44 -12.56 15.06
N LEU A 175 1.42 -12.59 13.72
CA LEU A 175 0.55 -11.68 12.95
C LEU A 175 -0.92 -12.03 13.16
N ALA A 176 -1.24 -13.33 13.18
CA ALA A 176 -2.59 -13.82 13.45
C ALA A 176 -3.13 -13.38 14.83
N ALA A 177 -2.25 -13.10 15.80
CA ALA A 177 -2.64 -12.65 17.13
C ALA A 177 -2.85 -11.12 17.21
N PHE A 178 -2.53 -10.37 16.15
CA PHE A 178 -2.70 -8.92 16.16
C PHE A 178 -4.11 -8.47 15.80
N ASN A 179 -4.46 -7.35 16.43
CA ASN A 179 -5.54 -6.48 15.99
C ASN A 179 -4.90 -5.14 15.63
N LEU A 180 -5.01 -4.74 14.36
CA LEU A 180 -4.41 -3.54 13.78
C LEU A 180 -5.50 -2.52 13.41
N PRO A 181 -6.24 -1.96 14.39
CA PRO A 181 -7.37 -1.08 14.15
C PRO A 181 -6.98 0.31 13.61
N GLU A 182 -5.70 0.67 13.72
CA GLU A 182 -5.16 1.94 13.23
C GLU A 182 -4.38 1.78 11.92
N CYS A 183 -3.88 0.58 11.61
CA CYS A 183 -3.11 0.37 10.37
C CYS A 183 -4.07 0.13 9.20
N HIS A 184 -4.28 1.17 8.39
CA HIS A 184 -5.20 1.15 7.26
C HIS A 184 -4.52 0.60 6.00
N VAL A 185 -3.25 0.94 5.78
CA VAL A 185 -2.53 0.60 4.55
C VAL A 185 -1.23 -0.12 4.87
N VAL A 186 -0.99 -1.27 4.22
CA VAL A 186 0.29 -1.97 4.26
C VAL A 186 0.84 -2.09 2.84
N LEU A 187 2.09 -1.67 2.63
CA LEU A 187 2.82 -1.74 1.38
C LEU A 187 4.04 -2.66 1.53
N LEU A 188 4.05 -3.80 0.84
CA LEU A 188 5.12 -4.79 0.91
C LEU A 188 5.91 -4.83 -0.40
N PHE A 189 7.16 -4.37 -0.34
CA PHE A 189 8.14 -4.48 -1.42
C PHE A 189 9.24 -5.44 -0.97
N ASP A 190 8.85 -6.70 -0.78
CA ASP A 190 9.71 -7.81 -0.40
C ASP A 190 9.92 -8.79 -1.57
N ARG A 191 10.49 -9.98 -1.28
CA ARG A 191 10.73 -11.07 -2.25
C ARG A 191 11.70 -10.68 -3.34
N VAL A 192 12.85 -10.13 -2.95
CA VAL A 192 13.89 -9.84 -3.93
C VAL A 192 14.61 -11.12 -4.32
N LEU A 193 14.62 -11.41 -5.62
CA LEU A 193 15.42 -12.48 -6.18
C LEU A 193 16.86 -12.02 -6.38
N ASN A 194 17.81 -12.66 -5.70
CA ASN A 194 19.24 -12.53 -5.96
C ASN A 194 19.86 -13.94 -6.00
N LYS A 195 20.93 -14.13 -6.78
CA LYS A 195 21.65 -15.42 -6.92
C LYS A 195 22.08 -15.99 -5.55
N THR A 196 22.36 -15.12 -4.59
CA THR A 196 22.73 -15.47 -3.22
C THR A 196 21.52 -15.72 -2.31
N ASN A 197 20.35 -15.13 -2.59
CA ASN A 197 19.11 -15.39 -1.83
C ASN A 197 18.61 -16.81 -2.05
N VAL A 198 18.80 -17.41 -3.22
CA VAL A 198 18.44 -18.83 -3.44
C VAL A 198 19.15 -19.76 -2.44
N LEU A 199 20.39 -19.45 -2.06
CA LEU A 199 21.14 -20.20 -1.04
C LEU A 199 20.71 -19.83 0.39
N HIS A 200 20.32 -18.58 0.65
CA HIS A 200 19.81 -18.15 1.95
C HIS A 200 18.41 -18.71 2.24
N GLU A 201 17.49 -18.60 1.28
CA GLU A 201 16.14 -19.17 1.30
C GLU A 201 16.22 -20.67 1.56
N THR A 202 16.99 -21.43 0.79
CA THR A 202 17.12 -22.88 1.01
C THR A 202 17.68 -23.27 2.39
N ASN A 203 18.50 -22.42 3.02
CA ASN A 203 19.01 -22.65 4.38
C ASN A 203 18.01 -22.24 5.47
N LEU A 204 17.26 -21.16 5.27
CA LEU A 204 16.22 -20.69 6.18
C LEU A 204 14.98 -21.59 6.12
N GLU A 205 14.62 -22.03 4.92
CA GLU A 205 13.55 -22.99 4.63
C GLU A 205 13.82 -24.35 5.28
N ARG A 206 15.07 -24.82 5.31
CA ARG A 206 15.43 -26.11 5.95
C ARG A 206 15.04 -26.19 7.43
N LYS A 207 14.88 -25.04 8.10
CA LYS A 207 14.51 -24.96 9.52
C LYS A 207 12.99 -24.88 9.74
N LYS A 208 12.20 -24.70 8.68
CA LYS A 208 10.75 -24.47 8.76
C LYS A 208 9.99 -25.68 8.22
N SER A 209 8.80 -25.92 8.76
CA SER A 209 7.92 -26.95 8.21
C SER A 209 7.28 -26.50 6.90
N ALA A 210 6.85 -27.44 6.05
CA ALA A 210 6.13 -27.13 4.82
C ALA A 210 4.88 -26.26 5.06
N GLY A 211 4.20 -26.46 6.20
CA GLY A 211 3.06 -25.63 6.59
C GLY A 211 3.45 -24.19 6.93
N GLN A 212 4.57 -23.99 7.62
CA GLN A 212 5.09 -22.64 7.92
C GLN A 212 5.47 -21.89 6.65
N LEU A 213 6.16 -22.56 5.72
CA LEU A 213 6.53 -21.98 4.43
C LEU A 213 5.30 -21.66 3.57
N SER A 214 4.26 -22.48 3.63
CA SER A 214 3.02 -22.19 2.89
C SER A 214 2.32 -20.93 3.39
N LEU A 215 2.47 -20.55 4.66
CA LEU A 215 1.90 -19.32 5.21
C LEU A 215 2.69 -18.07 4.81
N GLU A 216 3.95 -18.23 4.39
CA GLU A 216 4.82 -17.15 3.93
C GLU A 216 4.59 -16.79 2.46
N LYS A 217 3.60 -17.40 1.79
CA LYS A 217 3.21 -17.08 0.42
C LYS A 217 2.45 -15.73 0.36
N PRO A 218 2.45 -15.05 -0.80
CA PRO A 218 1.89 -13.70 -0.92
C PRO A 218 0.40 -13.64 -0.56
N LEU A 219 -0.37 -14.62 -1.03
CA LEU A 219 -1.81 -14.68 -0.80
C LEU A 219 -2.15 -14.86 0.69
N GLU A 220 -1.44 -15.77 1.36
CA GLU A 220 -1.54 -16.06 2.78
C GLU A 220 -1.11 -14.87 3.64
N THR A 221 -0.08 -14.14 3.19
CA THR A 221 0.34 -12.88 3.83
C THR A 221 -0.75 -11.82 3.76
N ALA A 222 -1.34 -11.60 2.57
CA ALA A 222 -2.46 -10.69 2.42
C ALA A 222 -3.67 -11.11 3.26
N LEU A 223 -3.98 -12.40 3.33
CA LEU A 223 -5.08 -12.90 4.15
C LEU A 223 -4.82 -12.69 5.64
N LEU A 224 -3.62 -12.97 6.14
CA LEU A 224 -3.28 -12.75 7.55
C LEU A 224 -3.36 -11.27 7.93
N LEU A 225 -2.76 -10.37 7.15
CA LEU A 225 -2.89 -8.92 7.35
C LEU A 225 -4.34 -8.47 7.31
N SER A 226 -5.13 -9.09 6.43
CA SER A 226 -6.55 -8.81 6.29
C SER A 226 -7.35 -9.20 7.52
N LEU A 227 -7.06 -10.36 8.11
CA LEU A 227 -7.68 -10.85 9.34
C LEU A 227 -7.22 -10.03 10.56
N SER A 228 -5.99 -9.53 10.55
CA SER A 228 -5.51 -8.58 11.56
C SER A 228 -6.16 -7.19 11.46
N GLY A 229 -6.94 -6.93 10.41
CA GLY A 229 -7.73 -5.70 10.25
C GLY A 229 -7.12 -4.65 9.32
N VAL A 230 -6.04 -4.93 8.58
CA VAL A 230 -5.51 -3.95 7.62
C VAL A 230 -6.52 -3.72 6.50
N GLY A 231 -6.83 -2.47 6.13
CA GLY A 231 -7.88 -2.09 5.16
C GLY A 231 -7.48 -2.19 3.68
N CYS A 232 -6.21 -1.91 3.34
CA CYS A 232 -5.63 -2.06 2.02
C CYS A 232 -4.22 -2.63 2.10
N ILE A 233 -3.93 -3.64 1.29
CA ILE A 233 -2.63 -4.31 1.26
C ILE A 233 -2.13 -4.31 -0.17
N VAL A 234 -0.94 -3.74 -0.38
CA VAL A 234 -0.22 -3.77 -1.65
C VAL A 234 0.98 -4.69 -1.47
N LEU A 235 1.15 -5.65 -2.36
CA LEU A 235 2.28 -6.57 -2.31
C LEU A 235 2.67 -7.10 -3.69
N ASN A 236 3.84 -7.71 -3.78
CA ASN A 236 4.29 -8.44 -4.96
C ASN A 236 3.77 -9.89 -4.98
N GLN A 237 3.16 -10.30 -6.09
CA GLN A 237 2.65 -11.65 -6.29
C GLN A 237 3.77 -12.68 -6.54
N TRP A 238 4.88 -12.23 -7.12
CA TRP A 238 6.08 -13.02 -7.42
C TRP A 238 7.35 -12.27 -7.03
N HIS A 239 8.48 -12.97 -7.10
CA HIS A 239 9.78 -12.37 -6.85
C HIS A 239 10.10 -11.25 -7.85
N SER A 240 10.80 -10.23 -7.38
CA SER A 240 11.19 -9.06 -8.16
C SER A 240 12.69 -8.79 -7.99
N SER A 241 13.26 -7.90 -8.80
CA SER A 241 14.61 -7.41 -8.56
C SER A 241 14.60 -6.33 -7.48
N LEU A 242 15.73 -6.10 -6.80
CA LEU A 242 15.83 -5.02 -5.83
C LEU A 242 15.56 -3.66 -6.48
N LEU A 243 16.16 -3.43 -7.65
CA LEU A 243 16.01 -2.19 -8.39
C LEU A 243 14.54 -1.90 -8.69
N GLN A 244 13.82 -2.89 -9.20
CA GLN A 244 12.39 -2.78 -9.49
C GLN A 244 11.59 -2.51 -8.22
N ASN A 245 11.78 -3.29 -7.15
CA ASN A 245 11.07 -3.07 -5.88
C ASN A 245 11.30 -1.66 -5.31
N THR A 246 12.54 -1.17 -5.39
CA THR A 246 12.88 0.17 -4.89
C THR A 246 12.22 1.25 -5.74
N GLN A 247 12.22 1.08 -7.06
CA GLN A 247 11.55 1.98 -7.98
C GLN A 247 10.03 1.97 -7.78
N ASP A 248 9.42 0.81 -7.60
CA ASP A 248 7.99 0.64 -7.36
C ASP A 248 7.58 1.25 -6.03
N ALA A 249 8.36 1.00 -4.96
CA ALA A 249 8.16 1.62 -3.66
C ALA A 249 8.19 3.15 -3.76
N ALA A 250 9.20 3.71 -4.43
CA ALA A 250 9.31 5.15 -4.63
C ALA A 250 8.08 5.72 -5.35
N ALA A 251 7.65 5.09 -6.45
CA ALA A 251 6.50 5.53 -7.22
C ALA A 251 5.18 5.41 -6.44
N VAL A 252 4.97 4.30 -5.73
CA VAL A 252 3.75 4.08 -4.93
C VAL A 252 3.66 5.09 -3.80
N LEU A 253 4.77 5.34 -3.10
CA LEU A 253 4.81 6.33 -2.01
C LEU A 253 4.59 7.74 -2.53
N ASP A 254 5.16 8.06 -3.69
CA ASP A 254 4.97 9.35 -4.32
C ASP A 254 3.50 9.60 -4.71
N ASN A 255 2.91 8.63 -5.41
CA ASN A 255 1.53 8.67 -5.82
C ASN A 255 0.56 8.76 -4.62
N THR A 256 0.85 8.01 -3.56
CA THR A 256 -0.02 7.95 -2.36
C THR A 256 0.14 9.19 -1.47
N LEU A 257 1.37 9.57 -1.13
CA LEU A 257 1.65 10.59 -0.11
C LEU A 257 1.80 12.00 -0.69
N ARG A 258 2.39 12.15 -1.88
CA ARG A 258 2.55 13.47 -2.53
C ARG A 258 1.36 13.80 -3.41
N LEU A 259 0.99 12.89 -4.33
CA LEU A 259 -0.11 13.12 -5.28
C LEU A 259 -1.49 12.82 -4.70
N ARG A 260 -1.57 12.20 -3.52
CA ARG A 260 -2.82 11.87 -2.81
C ARG A 260 -3.79 11.03 -3.66
N LEU A 261 -3.24 10.21 -4.55
CA LEU A 261 -4.02 9.22 -5.30
C LEU A 261 -4.55 8.15 -4.35
N THR A 262 -5.72 7.59 -4.65
CA THR A 262 -6.21 6.44 -3.88
C THR A 262 -5.29 5.23 -4.11
N CYS A 263 -5.25 4.27 -3.19
CA CYS A 263 -4.40 3.08 -3.33
C CYS A 263 -4.63 2.37 -4.69
N GLY A 264 -5.88 2.27 -5.13
CA GLY A 264 -6.24 1.73 -6.44
C GLY A 264 -5.64 2.51 -7.61
N GLN A 265 -5.83 3.83 -7.62
CA GLN A 265 -5.26 4.71 -8.65
C GLN A 265 -3.73 4.68 -8.64
N THR A 266 -3.11 4.57 -7.46
CA THR A 266 -1.66 4.44 -7.31
C THR A 266 -1.12 3.20 -8.01
N ILE A 267 -1.74 2.03 -7.83
CA ILE A 267 -1.30 0.80 -8.49
C ILE A 267 -1.58 0.83 -10.00
N GLN A 268 -2.68 1.46 -10.41
CA GLN A 268 -2.96 1.66 -11.83
C GLN A 268 -1.94 2.60 -12.49
N ALA A 269 -1.53 3.67 -11.79
CA ALA A 269 -0.49 4.58 -12.25
C ALA A 269 0.89 3.89 -12.30
N LEU A 270 1.18 2.99 -11.36
CA LEU A 270 2.41 2.19 -11.37
C LEU A 270 2.51 1.32 -12.62
N ARG A 271 1.42 0.64 -13.01
CA ARG A 271 1.38 -0.20 -14.22
C ARG A 271 1.69 0.58 -15.50
N ARG A 272 1.18 1.80 -15.60
CA ARG A 272 1.37 2.70 -16.76
C ARG A 272 2.72 3.41 -16.76
N ARG A 273 3.57 3.20 -15.75
CA ARG A 273 4.90 3.82 -15.68
C ARG A 273 5.82 3.29 -16.78
N ASP A 274 5.75 2.00 -17.06
CA ASP A 274 6.63 1.33 -18.02
C ASP A 274 6.38 1.82 -19.46
N ASP A 275 5.15 2.21 -19.78
CA ASP A 275 4.81 2.80 -21.08
C ASP A 275 5.54 4.12 -21.36
N ARG A 276 5.81 4.93 -20.32
CA ARG A 276 6.43 6.26 -20.48
C ARG A 276 7.94 6.20 -20.69
N ASN A 277 8.57 5.08 -20.34
CA ASN A 277 10.02 4.90 -20.42
C ASN A 277 10.48 4.14 -21.66
N THR A 278 9.56 3.66 -22.51
CA THR A 278 9.95 3.08 -23.80
C THR A 278 10.19 4.21 -24.82
N PRO A 279 11.42 4.36 -25.36
CA PRO A 279 11.64 5.32 -26.42
C PRO A 279 10.85 4.88 -27.65
N HIS A 280 9.88 5.70 -28.06
CA HIS A 280 9.24 5.56 -29.37
C HIS A 280 10.34 5.65 -30.44
N HIS A 281 10.75 4.50 -30.98
CA HIS A 281 11.51 4.47 -32.21
C HIS A 281 10.57 4.97 -33.31
N ASN A 282 10.76 6.24 -33.70
CA ASN A 282 10.09 6.88 -34.82
C ASN A 282 10.48 6.19 -36.14
N TYR A 283 9.84 5.06 -36.45
CA TYR A 283 9.74 4.56 -37.81
C TYR A 283 8.43 5.06 -38.41
N LYS A 284 8.51 6.15 -39.19
CA LYS A 284 7.42 6.59 -40.06
C LYS A 284 7.40 5.71 -41.32
N GLY A 285 6.66 4.61 -41.25
CA GLY A 285 6.19 3.88 -42.44
C GLY A 285 4.69 4.13 -42.63
N PRO A 286 4.20 4.34 -43.86
CA PRO A 286 2.79 4.62 -44.10
C PRO A 286 1.99 3.32 -44.17
N THR A 287 1.20 3.01 -43.14
CA THR A 287 -0.06 2.25 -43.31
C THR A 287 -0.91 2.39 -42.06
N GLU A 288 -2.15 2.87 -42.25
CA GLU A 288 -3.21 2.95 -41.26
C GLU A 288 -3.53 1.56 -40.67
N LYS A 289 -3.10 1.34 -39.43
CA LYS A 289 -3.74 0.41 -38.50
C LYS A 289 -3.86 1.14 -37.16
N ALA A 290 -5.00 0.96 -36.49
CA ALA A 290 -5.24 1.52 -35.15
C ALA A 290 -4.01 1.30 -34.26
N PRO A 291 -3.63 2.27 -33.40
CA PRO A 291 -2.45 2.12 -32.57
C PRO A 291 -2.65 0.88 -31.69
N TYR A 292 -1.88 -0.17 -31.96
CA TYR A 292 -1.70 -1.26 -31.01
C TYR A 292 -0.99 -0.64 -29.82
N GLU A 293 -1.70 -0.40 -28.72
CA GLU A 293 -1.05 -0.11 -27.44
C GLU A 293 -0.09 -1.27 -27.15
N PRO A 294 1.20 -0.99 -26.91
CA PRO A 294 2.15 -2.04 -26.61
C PRO A 294 1.70 -2.78 -25.35
N ALA A 295 1.68 -4.11 -25.41
CA ALA A 295 1.31 -4.92 -24.26
C ALA A 295 2.32 -4.67 -23.12
N LEU A 296 1.81 -4.29 -21.95
CA LEU A 296 2.61 -4.08 -20.75
C LEU A 296 3.42 -5.33 -20.39
N PRO A 297 4.65 -5.19 -19.88
CA PRO A 297 5.46 -6.32 -19.45
C PRO A 297 4.81 -7.03 -18.26
N SER A 298 5.05 -8.34 -18.11
CA SER A 298 4.49 -9.12 -16.99
C SER A 298 4.86 -8.56 -15.61
N SER A 299 6.01 -7.89 -15.48
CA SER A 299 6.46 -7.23 -14.26
C SER A 299 5.52 -6.10 -13.81
N ALA A 300 4.86 -5.41 -14.74
CA ALA A 300 3.91 -4.34 -14.43
C ALA A 300 2.73 -4.85 -13.59
N PHE A 301 2.38 -6.14 -13.71
CA PHE A 301 1.28 -6.76 -12.99
C PHE A 301 1.71 -7.52 -11.73
N ASN A 302 2.99 -7.44 -11.34
CA ASN A 302 3.48 -8.12 -10.14
C ASN A 302 2.92 -7.48 -8.86
N CYS A 303 2.81 -6.16 -8.84
CA CYS A 303 2.28 -5.41 -7.70
C CYS A 303 0.74 -5.41 -7.73
N VAL A 304 0.13 -6.04 -6.73
CA VAL A 304 -1.32 -6.26 -6.64
C VAL A 304 -1.89 -5.66 -5.37
N LEU A 305 -3.17 -5.29 -5.41
CA LEU A 305 -3.89 -4.66 -4.30
C LEU A 305 -4.98 -5.59 -3.77
N TYR A 306 -5.00 -5.81 -2.45
CA TYR A 306 -6.09 -6.46 -1.72
C TYR A 306 -6.83 -5.46 -0.82
N GLY A 307 -8.16 -5.54 -0.77
CA GLY A 307 -9.02 -4.73 0.09
C GLY A 307 -9.51 -3.44 -0.58
N LEU A 308 -9.53 -2.34 0.18
CA LEU A 308 -10.16 -1.08 -0.20
C LEU A 308 -9.28 -0.24 -1.17
N PRO A 309 -9.66 -0.08 -2.44
CA PRO A 309 -8.88 0.71 -3.39
C PRO A 309 -9.05 2.23 -3.21
N GLN A 310 -9.98 2.65 -2.36
CA GLN A 310 -10.44 4.04 -2.21
C GLN A 310 -9.74 4.78 -1.07
N LEU A 311 -8.82 4.12 -0.36
CA LEU A 311 -8.02 4.74 0.70
C LEU A 311 -7.04 5.75 0.10
N THR A 312 -6.99 6.95 0.65
CA THR A 312 -6.04 8.01 0.27
C THR A 312 -5.46 8.67 1.51
N ALA A 313 -4.26 9.19 1.39
CA ALA A 313 -3.57 9.83 2.50
C ALA A 313 -4.17 11.23 2.75
N SER A 314 -4.52 11.57 3.98
CA SER A 314 -4.79 12.95 4.44
C SER A 314 -3.57 13.53 5.13
#